data_AF-A0A936WCX9-F1
#
_entry.id   AF-A0A936WCX9-F1
#
_cell.length_a   1.000
_cell.length_b   1.000
_cell.length_c   1.000
_cell.angle_alpha   90.00
_cell.angle_beta   90.00
_cell.angle_gamma   90.00
#
_symmetry.space_group_name_H-M   'P 1'
#
loop_
_entity.id
_entity.type
_entity.pdbx_description
1 polymer ?
#
loop_
_entity_poly.entity_id
_entity_poly.type
_entity_poly.pdbx_seq_one_letter_code
_entity_poly.pdbx_strand_id
1 'polypeptide(L)'
;MNKQIMMYGAAAGLLLLGACQKGDGGGSNGINPIRQLIQQNRAAAEQQNVLNAATGGQIFGSKGTIITLAPNAFRYDNGNVVSGNVTVKLLEAYDLGDMVWLNMRTVAQAGSQKVALQSGGEIRLRAEVNGEQVTVAPGLAQVFFPEDQFDPLMRAFLGEEDDDGDILWEDVGELAQDTGVAVLDSIGGGGGGWIPGNFYNEPWPASNGFNDTWPDYAFMNCDHPLPPGGDSTDVTILLPQGTNDWSTSVWIVLPSINCMVYMEQYITGGVKAGMPVRIGLQGTIVALREEAGQYYSSFTPITVTDGMQQLIDLQPTTLAQYQQQLQSL
;
A
#
# COMPACT_ATOMS: atom_id res chain seq x y z
N MET A 1 -26.93 6.85 -37.71
CA MET A 1 -26.00 5.80 -38.15
C MET A 1 -25.16 5.41 -36.95
N ASN A 2 -25.58 4.35 -36.26
CA ASN A 2 -24.94 3.83 -35.06
C ASN A 2 -23.65 3.11 -35.43
N LYS A 3 -22.56 3.39 -34.72
CA LYS A 3 -21.41 2.47 -34.65
C LYS A 3 -21.28 2.02 -33.20
N GLN A 4 -21.84 0.86 -32.93
CA GLN A 4 -21.55 0.08 -31.74
C GLN A 4 -20.08 -0.33 -31.78
N ILE A 5 -19.33 0.00 -30.74
CA ILE A 5 -17.98 -0.51 -30.50
C ILE A 5 -18.15 -1.84 -29.79
N MET A 6 -17.73 -2.92 -30.46
CA MET A 6 -17.68 -4.28 -29.94
C MET A 6 -16.61 -4.36 -28.85
N MET A 7 -17.03 -4.56 -27.61
CA MET A 7 -16.19 -5.01 -26.51
C MET A 7 -15.93 -6.52 -26.70
N TYR A 8 -14.69 -6.89 -27.01
CA TYR A 8 -14.26 -8.28 -26.96
C TYR A 8 -13.94 -8.64 -25.51
N GLY A 9 -14.85 -9.37 -24.87
CA GLY A 9 -14.61 -9.98 -23.56
C GLY A 9 -13.61 -11.12 -23.69
N ALA A 10 -12.42 -10.95 -23.14
CA ALA A 10 -11.48 -12.04 -22.90
C ALA A 10 -11.89 -12.73 -21.59
N ALA A 11 -12.46 -13.93 -21.70
CA ALA A 11 -12.65 -14.82 -20.56
C ALA A 11 -11.29 -15.39 -20.14
N ALA A 12 -10.67 -14.80 -19.12
CA ALA A 12 -9.49 -15.38 -18.47
C ALA A 12 -9.95 -16.52 -17.55
N GLY A 13 -9.75 -17.75 -18.00
CA GLY A 13 -9.92 -18.94 -17.17
C GLY A 13 -8.91 -18.93 -16.03
N LEU A 14 -9.41 -18.87 -14.80
CA LEU A 14 -8.61 -18.94 -13.58
C LEU A 14 -8.06 -20.37 -13.41
N LEU A 15 -6.86 -20.62 -13.95
CA LEU A 15 -6.07 -21.80 -13.66
C LEU A 15 -5.32 -21.57 -12.34
N LEU A 16 -5.91 -22.07 -11.25
CA LEU A 16 -5.27 -22.19 -9.94
C LEU A 16 -4.13 -23.22 -10.04
N LEU A 17 -2.94 -22.79 -10.43
CA LEU A 17 -1.71 -23.54 -10.16
C LEU A 17 -1.23 -23.14 -8.77
N GLY A 18 -1.54 -23.99 -7.78
CA GLY A 18 -0.96 -23.91 -6.45
C GLY A 18 0.55 -24.16 -6.50
N ALA A 19 1.33 -23.08 -6.56
CA ALA A 19 2.75 -23.12 -6.26
C ALA A 19 2.92 -23.05 -4.73
N CYS A 20 3.00 -24.21 -4.08
CA CYS A 20 3.56 -24.27 -2.74
C CYS A 20 5.05 -23.91 -2.84
N GLN A 21 5.42 -22.69 -2.46
CA GLN A 21 6.80 -22.42 -2.09
C GLN A 21 7.11 -23.22 -0.83
N LYS A 22 7.95 -24.24 -0.98
CA LYS A 22 8.50 -25.02 0.12
C LYS A 22 9.69 -24.23 0.68
N GLY A 23 9.49 -23.59 1.83
CA GLY A 23 10.58 -23.09 2.67
C GLY A 23 11.18 -24.24 3.48
N ASP A 24 12.49 -24.45 3.33
CA ASP A 24 13.23 -25.47 4.08
C ASP A 24 13.53 -24.99 5.51
N GLY A 25 12.97 -25.70 6.49
CA GLY A 25 13.64 -26.11 7.72
C GLY A 25 13.99 -25.09 8.81
N GLY A 26 13.07 -24.87 9.76
CA GLY A 26 13.39 -24.41 11.12
C GLY A 26 12.15 -24.22 12.00
N GLY A 27 11.90 -25.13 12.95
CA GLY A 27 11.04 -24.93 14.14
C GLY A 27 9.59 -24.49 13.94
N SER A 28 8.65 -25.41 14.14
CA SER A 28 7.19 -25.25 14.11
C SER A 28 6.60 -23.99 14.78
N ASN A 29 5.96 -23.14 13.99
CA ASN A 29 4.71 -22.43 14.28
C ASN A 29 4.01 -22.25 12.92
N GLY A 30 2.67 -22.34 12.85
CA GLY A 30 1.96 -22.04 11.59
C GLY A 30 2.30 -20.63 11.10
N ILE A 31 1.91 -20.23 9.90
CA ILE A 31 1.91 -18.80 9.56
C ILE A 31 0.66 -18.18 10.21
N ASN A 32 0.74 -16.95 10.72
CA ASN A 32 -0.43 -16.23 11.23
C ASN A 32 -1.48 -16.19 10.10
N PRO A 33 -2.70 -16.74 10.30
CA PRO A 33 -3.68 -16.91 9.23
C PRO A 33 -4.11 -15.58 8.62
N ILE A 34 -4.19 -14.51 9.41
CA ILE A 34 -4.52 -13.16 8.90
C ILE A 34 -3.36 -12.59 8.08
N ARG A 35 -2.11 -12.79 8.51
CA ARG A 35 -0.94 -12.40 7.71
C ARG A 35 -0.88 -13.15 6.38
N GLN A 36 -1.16 -14.45 6.39
CA GLN A 36 -1.22 -15.25 5.18
C GLN A 36 -2.31 -14.72 4.23
N LEU A 37 -3.48 -14.36 4.76
CA LEU A 37 -4.56 -13.74 4.00
C LEU A 37 -4.13 -12.40 3.40
N ILE A 38 -3.50 -11.51 4.16
CA ILE A 38 -2.98 -10.22 3.66
C ILE A 38 -2.02 -10.44 2.49
N GLN A 39 -1.09 -11.40 2.59
CA GLN A 39 -0.17 -11.69 1.48
C GLN A 39 -0.90 -12.21 0.23
N GLN A 40 -1.93 -13.04 0.42
CA GLN A 40 -2.79 -13.49 -0.69
C GLN A 40 -3.55 -12.33 -1.32
N ASN A 41 -4.06 -11.40 -0.50
CA ASN A 41 -4.77 -10.21 -0.96
C ASN A 41 -3.87 -9.31 -1.79
N ARG A 42 -2.65 -9.03 -1.30
CA ARG A 42 -1.63 -8.27 -2.04
C ARG A 42 -1.28 -8.95 -3.36
N ALA A 43 -1.06 -10.26 -3.35
CA ALA A 43 -0.77 -11.00 -4.58
C ALA A 43 -1.93 -10.97 -5.58
N ALA A 44 -3.19 -11.01 -5.10
CA ALA A 44 -4.37 -10.93 -5.95
C ALA A 44 -4.66 -9.52 -6.50
N ALA A 45 -4.30 -8.47 -5.75
CA ALA A 45 -4.46 -7.08 -6.14
C ALA A 45 -3.29 -6.54 -7.00
N GLU A 46 -2.17 -7.26 -7.06
CA GLU A 46 -1.00 -6.84 -7.81
C GLU A 46 -1.20 -6.95 -9.34
N GLN A 47 -1.01 -5.83 -10.01
CA GLN A 47 -1.10 -5.69 -11.45
C GLN A 47 0.26 -6.03 -12.08
N GLN A 48 0.27 -6.71 -13.23
CA GLN A 48 1.49 -7.06 -13.95
C GLN A 48 1.48 -6.48 -15.35
N ASN A 49 2.56 -5.77 -15.70
CA ASN A 49 2.75 -5.16 -17.01
C ASN A 49 4.10 -5.60 -17.57
N VAL A 50 4.13 -6.00 -18.84
CA VAL A 50 5.36 -6.42 -19.52
C VAL A 50 5.76 -5.35 -20.53
N LEU A 51 7.02 -4.90 -20.46
CA LEU A 51 7.58 -3.92 -21.39
C LEU A 51 8.98 -4.32 -21.86
N ASN A 52 9.41 -3.78 -23.00
CA ASN A 52 10.76 -4.00 -23.51
C ASN A 52 11.73 -3.00 -22.86
N ALA A 53 12.73 -3.51 -22.12
CA ALA A 53 13.70 -2.70 -21.39
C ALA A 53 14.48 -1.73 -22.30
N ALA A 54 14.70 -2.08 -23.57
CA ALA A 54 15.46 -1.23 -24.49
C ALA A 54 14.69 0.02 -24.93
N THR A 55 13.36 0.00 -24.89
CA THR A 55 12.51 1.14 -25.29
C THR A 55 11.88 1.87 -24.10
N GLY A 56 11.74 1.21 -22.94
CA GLY A 56 10.95 1.75 -21.84
C GLY A 56 9.46 1.81 -22.19
N GLY A 57 8.72 2.73 -21.58
CA GLY A 57 7.29 2.92 -21.83
C GLY A 57 6.55 3.59 -20.68
N GLN A 58 5.22 3.49 -20.72
CA GLN A 58 4.35 3.90 -19.62
C GLN A 58 3.50 2.73 -19.13
N ILE A 59 3.27 2.71 -17.83
CA ILE A 59 2.35 1.78 -17.17
C ILE A 59 1.23 2.62 -16.55
N PHE A 60 0.00 2.12 -16.70
CA PHE A 60 -1.20 2.72 -16.12
C PHE A 60 -1.76 1.76 -15.07
N GLY A 61 -1.76 2.21 -13.83
CA GLY A 61 -2.40 1.55 -12.72
C GLY A 61 -3.92 1.64 -12.83
N SER A 62 -4.60 0.61 -12.35
CA SER A 62 -6.07 0.56 -12.31
C SER A 62 -6.69 1.64 -11.41
N LYS A 63 -5.92 2.21 -10.47
CA LYS A 63 -6.35 3.33 -9.61
C LYS A 63 -5.74 4.67 -10.00
N GLY A 64 -5.10 4.75 -11.15
CA GLY A 64 -4.65 6.01 -11.75
C GLY A 64 -3.18 6.34 -11.55
N THR A 65 -2.40 5.51 -10.84
CA THR A 65 -0.93 5.66 -10.83
C THR A 65 -0.39 5.56 -12.25
N ILE A 66 0.47 6.50 -12.65
CA ILE A 66 1.18 6.42 -13.93
C ILE A 66 2.66 6.22 -13.64
N ILE A 67 3.31 5.29 -14.32
CA ILE A 67 4.76 5.10 -14.22
C ILE A 67 5.34 5.35 -15.60
N THR A 68 6.31 6.24 -15.70
CA THR A 68 7.07 6.49 -16.93
C THR A 68 8.46 5.89 -16.78
N LEU A 69 8.91 5.18 -17.80
CA LEU A 69 10.18 4.47 -17.82
C LEU A 69 10.93 4.83 -19.09
N ALA A 70 12.13 5.35 -18.94
CA ALA A 70 13.02 5.67 -20.05
C ALA A 70 13.58 4.39 -20.70
N PRO A 71 14.04 4.47 -21.96
CA PRO A 71 14.87 3.44 -22.57
C PRO A 71 16.05 3.03 -21.67
N ASN A 72 16.28 1.72 -21.54
CA ASN A 72 17.37 1.15 -20.75
C ASN A 72 17.33 1.55 -19.27
N ALA A 73 16.14 1.69 -18.68
CA ALA A 73 15.99 2.05 -17.26
C ALA A 73 16.49 0.96 -16.30
N PHE A 74 16.30 -0.32 -16.64
CA PHE A 74 16.52 -1.43 -15.72
C PHE A 74 17.98 -1.89 -15.62
N ARG A 75 18.38 -2.38 -14.43
CA ARG A 75 19.70 -2.92 -14.12
C ARG A 75 19.57 -4.28 -13.42
N TYR A 76 20.44 -5.21 -13.77
CA TYR A 76 20.69 -6.38 -12.91
C TYR A 76 21.52 -5.96 -11.69
N ASP A 77 21.58 -6.80 -10.65
CA ASP A 77 22.36 -6.56 -9.43
C ASP A 77 23.85 -6.26 -9.68
N ASN A 78 24.39 -6.77 -10.79
CA ASN A 78 25.77 -6.51 -11.21
C ASN A 78 25.96 -5.16 -11.93
N GLY A 79 24.92 -4.32 -12.01
CA GLY A 79 24.93 -3.02 -12.66
C GLY A 79 24.80 -3.05 -14.19
N ASN A 80 24.69 -4.22 -14.81
CA ASN A 80 24.50 -4.31 -16.26
C ASN A 80 23.07 -3.92 -16.66
N VAL A 81 22.95 -3.28 -17.82
CA VAL A 81 21.65 -2.95 -18.41
C VAL A 81 20.88 -4.23 -18.74
N VAL A 82 19.62 -4.27 -18.33
CA VAL A 82 18.71 -5.37 -18.68
C VAL A 82 18.30 -5.26 -20.15
N SER A 83 18.32 -6.38 -20.86
CA SER A 83 17.82 -6.47 -22.24
C SER A 83 16.62 -7.41 -22.32
N GLY A 84 15.66 -7.10 -23.20
CA GLY A 84 14.47 -7.92 -23.41
C GLY A 84 13.28 -7.48 -22.57
N ASN A 85 12.38 -8.41 -22.28
CA ASN A 85 11.14 -8.10 -21.57
C ASN A 85 11.37 -8.07 -20.05
N VAL A 86 10.80 -7.06 -19.41
CA VAL A 86 10.75 -6.90 -17.94
C VAL A 86 9.29 -6.89 -17.52
N THR A 87 8.97 -7.63 -16.48
CA THR A 87 7.65 -7.59 -15.83
C THR A 87 7.72 -6.58 -14.70
N VAL A 88 6.91 -5.53 -14.79
CA VAL A 88 6.70 -4.54 -13.72
C VAL A 88 5.39 -4.85 -13.00
N LYS A 89 5.48 -4.91 -11.67
CA LYS A 89 4.40 -5.24 -10.75
C LYS A 89 4.01 -4.00 -9.96
N LEU A 90 2.72 -3.70 -9.91
CA LEU A 90 2.14 -2.54 -9.23
C LEU A 90 1.00 -2.97 -8.31
N LEU A 91 1.11 -2.63 -7.03
CA LEU A 91 0.03 -2.67 -6.05
C LEU A 91 -0.38 -1.23 -5.69
N GLU A 92 -1.68 -0.96 -5.54
CA GLU A 92 -2.21 0.38 -5.26
C GLU A 92 -3.25 0.35 -4.12
N ALA A 93 -3.04 1.19 -3.11
CA ALA A 93 -3.98 1.46 -2.02
C ALA A 93 -4.21 2.98 -1.90
N TYR A 94 -5.35 3.45 -2.40
CA TYR A 94 -5.75 4.86 -2.35
C TYR A 94 -6.88 5.10 -1.36
N ASP A 95 -7.82 4.14 -1.24
CA ASP A 95 -8.93 4.23 -0.30
C ASP A 95 -8.62 3.51 1.02
N LEU A 96 -9.22 3.97 2.12
CA LEU A 96 -9.06 3.38 3.46
C LEU A 96 -9.38 1.88 3.52
N GLY A 97 -10.35 1.44 2.71
CA GLY A 97 -10.68 0.02 2.59
C GLY A 97 -9.53 -0.80 2.02
N ASP A 98 -8.80 -0.27 1.04
CA ASP A 98 -7.61 -0.93 0.49
C ASP A 98 -6.47 -0.96 1.49
N MET A 99 -6.27 0.15 2.21
CA MET A 99 -5.25 0.25 3.27
C MET A 99 -5.45 -0.84 4.32
N VAL A 100 -6.68 -1.09 4.75
CA VAL A 100 -6.99 -2.22 5.64
C VAL A 100 -6.79 -3.56 4.94
N TRP A 101 -7.32 -3.72 3.72
CA TRP A 101 -7.31 -5.00 3.00
C TRP A 101 -5.90 -5.49 2.65
N LEU A 102 -5.01 -4.55 2.37
CA LEU A 102 -3.63 -4.75 1.97
C LEU A 102 -2.65 -4.50 3.11
N ASN A 103 -3.12 -4.13 4.31
CA ASN A 103 -2.28 -3.74 5.45
C ASN A 103 -1.21 -2.70 5.07
N MET A 104 -1.67 -1.62 4.45
CA MET A 104 -0.89 -0.51 3.90
C MET A 104 -1.27 0.71 4.76
N ARG A 105 -0.47 0.99 5.79
CA ARG A 105 -0.82 1.83 6.96
C ARG A 105 -0.32 3.25 6.83
N THR A 106 -1.09 4.24 7.26
CA THR A 106 -0.71 5.65 7.06
C THR A 106 0.00 6.23 8.29
N VAL A 107 1.09 5.59 8.73
CA VAL A 107 1.89 6.01 9.90
C VAL A 107 3.37 6.05 9.55
N ALA A 108 4.03 7.19 9.81
CA ALA A 108 5.46 7.36 9.61
C ALA A 108 6.25 7.47 10.92
N GLN A 109 7.52 7.11 10.85
CA GLN A 109 8.51 7.41 11.88
C GLN A 109 8.96 8.87 11.73
N ALA A 110 8.85 9.65 12.81
CA ALA A 110 9.31 11.04 12.90
C ALA A 110 10.22 11.20 14.13
N GLY A 111 11.53 11.02 13.92
CA GLY A 111 12.51 11.03 15.01
C GLY A 111 12.30 9.84 15.95
N SER A 112 11.97 10.10 17.22
CA SER A 112 11.66 9.04 18.21
C SER A 112 10.17 8.82 18.42
N GLN A 113 9.32 9.46 17.61
CA GLN A 113 7.87 9.41 17.70
C GLN A 113 7.30 8.90 16.37
N LYS A 114 6.04 8.49 16.37
CA LYS A 114 5.31 8.23 15.13
C LYS A 114 4.37 9.38 14.85
N VAL A 115 4.10 9.63 13.56
CA VAL A 115 3.19 10.66 13.09
C VAL A 115 2.13 10.06 12.17
N ALA A 116 0.88 10.47 12.36
CA ALA A 116 -0.22 10.05 11.50
C ALA A 116 -0.07 10.75 10.15
N LEU A 117 -0.33 10.01 9.09
CA LEU A 117 -0.29 10.52 7.73
C LEU A 117 -1.72 10.64 7.20
N GLN A 118 -2.05 11.83 6.69
CA GLN A 118 -3.23 12.00 5.85
C GLN A 118 -2.87 11.53 4.46
N SER A 119 -3.54 10.47 4.00
CA SER A 119 -3.04 9.79 2.82
C SER A 119 -3.42 10.43 1.49
N GLY A 120 -2.48 10.47 0.56
CA GLY A 120 -2.70 10.73 -0.87
C GLY A 120 -2.52 9.47 -1.74
N GLY A 121 -1.97 8.38 -1.18
CA GLY A 121 -1.95 7.07 -1.80
C GLY A 121 -0.66 6.30 -1.57
N GLU A 122 -0.79 4.99 -1.37
CA GLU A 122 0.30 4.07 -1.11
C GLU A 122 0.43 3.06 -2.27
N ILE A 123 1.65 2.77 -2.70
CA ILE A 123 1.90 1.80 -3.77
C ILE A 123 3.03 0.83 -3.42
N ARG A 124 3.04 -0.31 -4.12
CA ARG A 124 4.21 -1.19 -4.21
C ARG A 124 4.64 -1.37 -5.67
N LEU A 125 5.91 -1.10 -5.99
CA LEU A 125 6.53 -1.34 -7.29
C LEU A 125 7.62 -2.40 -7.20
N ARG A 126 7.61 -3.34 -8.14
CA ARG A 126 8.71 -4.29 -8.36
C ARG A 126 8.93 -4.51 -9.84
N ALA A 127 10.16 -4.83 -10.23
CA ALA A 127 10.48 -5.25 -11.57
C ALA A 127 11.23 -6.58 -11.55
N GLU A 128 10.92 -7.48 -12.46
CA GLU A 128 11.54 -8.80 -12.54
C GLU A 128 11.80 -9.25 -13.97
N VAL A 129 12.85 -10.06 -14.14
CA VAL A 129 13.18 -10.80 -15.35
C VAL A 129 13.25 -12.27 -14.98
N ASN A 130 12.41 -13.11 -15.58
CA ASN A 130 12.34 -14.54 -15.29
C ASN A 130 12.15 -14.87 -13.78
N GLY A 131 11.49 -13.98 -13.04
CA GLY A 131 11.25 -14.13 -11.60
C GLY A 131 12.41 -13.65 -10.70
N GLU A 132 13.51 -13.17 -11.28
CA GLU A 132 14.60 -12.51 -10.54
C GLU A 132 14.36 -11.00 -10.53
N GLN A 133 14.48 -10.37 -9.36
CA GLN A 133 14.31 -8.93 -9.20
C GLN A 133 15.37 -8.18 -9.99
N VAL A 134 14.96 -7.06 -10.60
CA VAL A 134 15.87 -6.10 -11.24
C VAL A 134 15.58 -4.71 -10.69
N THR A 135 16.57 -3.84 -10.75
CA THR A 135 16.50 -2.49 -10.20
C THR A 135 16.30 -1.47 -11.33
N VAL A 136 15.99 -0.23 -10.97
CA VAL A 136 15.88 0.89 -11.91
C VAL A 136 17.04 1.85 -11.66
N ALA A 137 17.70 2.31 -12.72
CA ALA A 137 18.75 3.31 -12.58
C ALA A 137 18.15 4.68 -12.19
N PRO A 138 18.78 5.42 -11.27
CA PRO A 138 18.28 6.73 -10.82
C PRO A 138 17.98 7.68 -11.98
N GLY A 139 16.83 8.36 -11.90
CA GLY A 139 16.38 9.34 -12.89
C GLY A 139 15.88 8.77 -14.21
N LEU A 140 15.80 7.44 -14.36
CA LEU A 140 15.26 6.79 -15.56
C LEU A 140 13.81 6.29 -15.42
N ALA A 141 13.19 6.50 -14.26
CA ALA A 141 11.76 6.30 -14.09
C ALA A 141 11.15 7.34 -13.17
N GLN A 142 9.86 7.61 -13.36
CA GLN A 142 9.08 8.53 -12.56
C GLN A 142 7.69 7.96 -12.32
N VAL A 143 7.23 8.09 -11.08
CA VAL A 143 5.91 7.67 -10.61
C VAL A 143 5.06 8.91 -10.44
N PHE A 144 3.80 8.83 -10.86
CA PHE A 144 2.81 9.89 -10.75
C PHE A 144 1.62 9.36 -9.96
N PHE A 145 1.38 9.95 -8.79
CA PHE A 145 0.23 9.70 -7.92
C PHE A 145 -0.90 10.65 -8.35
N PRO A 146 -2.08 10.15 -8.71
CA PRO A 146 -3.22 10.98 -9.10
C PRO A 146 -3.78 11.72 -7.88
N GLU A 147 -4.23 12.95 -8.10
CA GLU A 147 -4.88 13.77 -7.09
C GLU A 147 -5.95 14.64 -7.75
N ASP A 148 -7.02 14.95 -7.01
CA ASP A 148 -8.04 15.90 -7.44
C ASP A 148 -7.63 17.35 -7.08
N GLN A 149 -7.12 17.55 -5.86
CA GLN A 149 -6.71 18.87 -5.36
C GLN A 149 -5.31 18.84 -4.71
N PHE A 150 -4.40 19.65 -5.25
CA PHE A 150 -3.06 19.78 -4.67
C PHE A 150 -3.10 20.30 -3.23
N ASP A 151 -2.60 19.49 -2.32
CA ASP A 151 -2.12 19.84 -1.00
C ASP A 151 -0.60 20.02 -1.06
N PRO A 152 -0.08 21.26 -0.91
CA PRO A 152 1.36 21.53 -0.97
C PRO A 152 2.14 20.91 0.20
N LEU A 153 1.47 20.29 1.17
CA LEU A 153 2.08 19.62 2.32
C LEU A 153 2.24 18.11 2.12
N MET A 154 1.83 17.56 0.97
CA MET A 154 2.13 16.19 0.59
C MET A 154 3.63 15.99 0.38
N ARG A 155 4.13 14.86 0.87
CA ARG A 155 5.54 14.48 0.91
C ARG A 155 5.71 13.03 0.48
N ALA A 156 6.91 12.72 0.01
CA ALA A 156 7.29 11.38 -0.36
C ALA A 156 7.73 10.60 0.89
N PHE A 157 7.23 9.39 1.01
CA PHE A 157 7.63 8.44 2.04
C PHE A 157 8.00 7.11 1.44
N LEU A 158 8.95 6.42 2.07
CA LEU A 158 9.33 5.06 1.72
C LEU A 158 9.20 4.12 2.90
N GLY A 159 8.89 2.87 2.58
CA GLY A 159 8.66 1.86 3.59
C GLY A 159 9.41 0.58 3.25
N GLU A 160 9.93 -0.05 4.28
CA GLU A 160 10.32 -1.45 4.23
C GLU A 160 9.27 -2.27 4.98
N GLU A 161 8.93 -3.42 4.40
CA GLU A 161 8.06 -4.39 5.04
C GLU A 161 8.91 -5.23 6.00
N ASP A 162 8.53 -5.28 7.27
CA ASP A 162 9.17 -6.14 8.27
C ASP A 162 8.72 -7.62 8.15
N ASP A 163 9.30 -8.48 9.00
CA ASP A 163 8.95 -9.92 9.05
C ASP A 163 7.46 -10.18 9.39
N ASP A 164 6.78 -9.18 9.94
CA ASP A 164 5.37 -9.24 10.33
C ASP A 164 4.43 -8.77 9.20
N GLY A 165 4.97 -8.30 8.08
CA GLY A 165 4.22 -7.84 6.91
C GLY A 165 3.79 -6.38 6.98
N ASP A 166 4.45 -5.65 7.85
CA ASP A 166 4.06 -4.38 8.42
C ASP A 166 5.03 -3.29 7.89
N ILE A 167 4.51 -2.14 7.41
CA ILE A 167 5.32 -1.11 6.73
C ILE A 167 5.39 0.19 7.55
N LEU A 168 6.54 0.55 8.10
CA LEU A 168 6.70 1.85 8.75
C LEU A 168 7.30 2.86 7.77
N TRP A 169 6.60 3.96 7.54
CA TRP A 169 7.03 4.96 6.55
C TRP A 169 8.14 5.88 7.09
N GLU A 170 9.08 6.22 6.23
CA GLU A 170 10.14 7.20 6.48
C GLU A 170 10.01 8.35 5.48
N ASP A 171 10.01 9.59 5.98
CA ASP A 171 9.94 10.81 5.17
C ASP A 171 11.23 10.98 4.37
N VAL A 172 11.12 11.05 3.04
CA VAL A 172 12.27 11.19 2.14
C VAL A 172 12.32 12.54 1.43
N GLY A 173 11.28 13.37 1.52
CA GLY A 173 11.33 14.70 0.92
C GLY A 173 10.02 15.26 0.40
N GLU A 174 10.17 16.36 -0.33
CA GLU A 174 9.09 17.04 -1.03
C GLU A 174 8.79 16.33 -2.34
N LEU A 175 7.50 16.27 -2.69
CA LEU A 175 7.05 15.81 -4.00
C LEU A 175 7.01 16.97 -4.99
N ALA A 176 7.34 16.70 -6.25
CA ALA A 176 7.05 17.63 -7.32
C ALA A 176 5.57 17.52 -7.74
N GLN A 177 5.04 18.58 -8.35
CA GLN A 177 3.63 18.69 -8.75
C GLN A 177 3.52 18.96 -10.25
N ASP A 178 2.67 18.20 -10.93
CA ASP A 178 2.41 18.34 -12.36
C ASP A 178 0.91 18.41 -12.67
N THR A 179 0.50 19.36 -13.51
CA THR A 179 -0.88 19.47 -14.01
C THR A 179 -1.13 18.60 -15.25
N GLY A 180 -0.30 17.59 -15.47
CA GLY A 180 -0.49 16.56 -16.47
C GLY A 180 0.77 15.76 -16.76
N VAL A 181 0.59 14.57 -17.32
CA VAL A 181 1.68 13.66 -17.68
C VAL A 181 1.82 13.60 -19.19
N ALA A 182 3.04 13.73 -19.70
CA ALA A 182 3.32 13.57 -21.12
C ALA A 182 3.12 12.11 -21.53
N VAL A 183 2.47 11.88 -22.68
CA VAL A 183 2.34 10.53 -23.24
C VAL A 183 3.57 10.21 -24.08
N LEU A 184 4.21 9.09 -23.78
CA LEU A 184 5.34 8.58 -24.55
C LEU A 184 4.81 7.90 -25.82
N ASP A 185 5.25 8.38 -26.98
CA ASP A 185 5.04 7.69 -28.26
C ASP A 185 5.96 6.46 -28.34
N SER A 186 5.53 5.47 -29.11
CA SER A 186 6.24 4.24 -29.52
C SER A 186 7.68 4.43 -30.05
N ILE A 187 8.12 5.66 -30.32
CA ILE A 187 9.47 6.00 -30.82
C ILE A 187 10.28 6.84 -29.80
N GLY A 188 9.87 6.91 -28.53
CA GLY A 188 10.68 7.47 -27.43
C GLY A 188 10.92 8.99 -27.50
N GLY A 189 10.12 9.72 -28.30
CA GLY A 189 10.33 11.13 -28.59
C GLY A 189 9.17 12.02 -28.17
N GLY A 190 8.73 11.97 -26.91
CA GLY A 190 7.94 13.04 -26.24
C GLY A 190 6.75 13.69 -26.98
N GLY A 191 6.18 13.04 -28.00
CA GLY A 191 5.21 13.63 -28.92
C GLY A 191 3.80 13.05 -28.82
N GLY A 192 3.55 12.13 -27.87
CA GLY A 192 2.36 11.28 -27.82
C GLY A 192 1.09 11.92 -27.27
N GLY A 193 1.07 13.24 -27.01
CA GLY A 193 -0.04 13.93 -26.37
C GLY A 193 0.15 14.14 -24.86
N TRP A 194 -0.91 14.57 -24.18
CA TRP A 194 -0.90 14.94 -22.77
C TRP A 194 -2.08 14.31 -22.05
N ILE A 195 -1.82 13.74 -20.88
CA ILE A 195 -2.84 13.32 -19.92
C ILE A 195 -3.03 14.49 -18.95
N PRO A 196 -4.12 15.28 -19.08
CA PRO A 196 -4.40 16.33 -18.11
C PRO A 196 -4.83 15.70 -16.77
N GLY A 197 -4.42 16.32 -15.67
CA GLY A 197 -4.76 15.88 -14.31
C GLY A 197 -3.76 16.47 -13.32
N ASN A 198 -4.08 16.45 -12.04
CA ASN A 198 -3.14 16.86 -11.00
C ASN A 198 -2.40 15.61 -10.51
N PHE A 199 -1.07 15.68 -10.48
CA PHE A 199 -0.24 14.57 -10.04
C PHE A 199 0.86 15.05 -9.12
N TYR A 200 1.09 14.31 -8.05
CA TYR A 200 2.40 14.35 -7.38
C TYR A 200 3.34 13.40 -8.09
N ASN A 201 4.61 13.75 -8.21
CA ASN A 201 5.59 12.87 -8.82
C ASN A 201 6.83 12.67 -7.96
N GLU A 202 7.37 11.45 -8.05
CA GLU A 202 8.60 11.01 -7.39
C GLU A 202 9.39 10.10 -8.35
N PRO A 203 10.72 10.26 -8.46
CA PRO A 203 11.58 9.30 -9.17
C PRO A 203 11.44 7.86 -8.66
N TRP A 204 11.69 6.87 -9.53
CA TRP A 204 11.87 5.47 -9.13
C TRP A 204 13.25 4.97 -9.59
N PRO A 205 14.16 4.60 -8.66
CA PRO A 205 14.05 4.77 -7.21
C PRO A 205 13.96 6.24 -6.81
N ALA A 206 13.28 6.50 -5.69
CA ALA A 206 13.21 7.81 -5.07
C ALA A 206 14.61 8.27 -4.61
N SER A 207 14.78 9.56 -4.33
CA SER A 207 16.07 10.12 -3.89
C SER A 207 15.96 10.70 -2.47
N ASN A 208 16.84 10.32 -1.53
CA ASN A 208 16.89 10.89 -0.17
C ASN A 208 17.94 11.98 -0.06
N GLY A 209 18.68 12.29 -1.13
CA GLY A 209 19.71 13.33 -1.11
C GLY A 209 20.86 13.13 -0.09
N PHE A 210 20.96 11.98 0.60
CA PHE A 210 21.92 11.80 1.69
C PHE A 210 22.85 10.59 1.55
N ASN A 211 22.49 9.50 0.88
CA ASN A 211 23.36 8.32 0.71
C ASN A 211 23.18 7.66 -0.67
N ASP A 212 24.28 7.30 -1.35
CA ASP A 212 24.29 6.59 -2.65
C ASP A 212 24.05 5.07 -2.54
N THR A 213 23.71 4.56 -1.36
CA THR A 213 23.37 3.15 -1.13
C THR A 213 21.91 3.04 -0.74
N TRP A 214 21.05 3.14 -1.74
CA TRP A 214 19.62 2.91 -1.62
C TRP A 214 19.33 1.41 -1.73
N PRO A 215 18.59 0.80 -0.79
CA PRO A 215 18.01 -0.52 -1.03
C PRO A 215 16.91 -0.42 -2.09
N ASP A 216 16.66 -1.54 -2.76
CA ASP A 216 15.69 -1.66 -3.84
C ASP A 216 14.25 -1.58 -3.29
N TYR A 217 13.80 -0.37 -2.95
CA TYR A 217 12.52 -0.18 -2.25
C TYR A 217 11.33 -0.61 -3.11
N ALA A 218 10.50 -1.44 -2.49
CA ALA A 218 9.25 -1.90 -3.08
C ALA A 218 8.09 -0.93 -2.79
N PHE A 219 8.09 -0.19 -1.68
CA PHE A 219 6.94 0.60 -1.26
C PHE A 219 7.19 2.12 -1.28
N MET A 220 6.23 2.86 -1.84
CA MET A 220 6.23 4.32 -1.88
C MET A 220 4.88 4.84 -1.41
N ASN A 221 4.91 6.00 -0.77
CA ASN A 221 3.73 6.64 -0.23
C ASN A 221 3.79 8.15 -0.46
N CYS A 222 2.66 8.74 -0.85
CA CYS A 222 2.46 10.16 -1.12
C CYS A 222 1.48 10.73 -0.09
N ASP A 223 1.99 11.30 1.00
CA ASP A 223 1.18 11.58 2.18
C ASP A 223 1.51 12.93 2.84
N HIS A 224 0.57 13.49 3.60
CA HIS A 224 0.79 14.70 4.39
C HIS A 224 0.97 14.31 5.87
N PRO A 225 2.15 14.51 6.47
CA PRO A 225 2.35 14.25 7.89
C PRO A 225 1.57 15.24 8.75
N LEU A 226 0.62 14.72 9.53
CA LEU A 226 -0.21 15.55 10.38
C LEU A 226 0.56 15.86 11.67
N PRO A 227 0.89 17.14 11.94
CA PRO A 227 1.59 17.48 13.16
C PRO A 227 0.81 16.96 14.37
N PRO A 228 1.50 16.54 15.45
CA PRO A 228 0.82 16.24 16.70
C PRO A 228 0.02 17.50 17.09
N GLY A 229 -1.29 17.37 17.08
CA GLY A 229 -2.20 18.49 17.25
C GLY A 229 -3.33 18.07 18.17
N GLY A 230 -3.80 19.03 18.97
CA GLY A 230 -4.79 18.78 20.02
C GLY A 230 -4.26 17.88 21.14
N ASP A 231 -5.15 17.58 22.09
CA ASP A 231 -4.91 16.54 23.07
C ASP A 231 -5.05 15.17 22.39
N SER A 232 -4.05 14.30 22.55
CA SER A 232 -4.07 12.93 22.04
C SER A 232 -4.04 11.95 23.21
N THR A 233 -4.60 10.76 22.98
CA THR A 233 -4.65 9.69 23.99
C THR A 233 -4.14 8.38 23.43
N ASP A 234 -3.58 7.54 24.30
CA ASP A 234 -3.46 6.12 24.01
C ASP A 234 -4.87 5.53 23.85
N VAL A 235 -5.04 4.68 22.84
CA VAL A 235 -6.29 3.94 22.60
C VAL A 235 -6.03 2.46 22.81
N THR A 236 -6.82 1.84 23.69
CA THR A 236 -6.78 0.39 23.90
C THR A 236 -8.07 -0.25 23.38
N ILE A 237 -7.93 -1.26 22.55
CA ILE A 237 -9.04 -2.04 22.01
C ILE A 237 -9.10 -3.34 22.78
N LEU A 238 -10.16 -3.52 23.56
CA LEU A 238 -10.39 -4.74 24.32
C LEU A 238 -10.99 -5.79 23.38
N LEU A 239 -10.44 -7.00 23.41
CA LEU A 239 -10.87 -8.09 22.55
C LEU A 239 -11.74 -9.09 23.34
N PRO A 240 -12.75 -9.72 22.70
CA PRO A 240 -13.54 -10.78 23.33
C PRO A 240 -12.69 -11.91 23.93
N GLN A 241 -13.19 -12.59 24.96
CA GLN A 241 -12.46 -13.72 25.55
C GLN A 241 -12.18 -14.82 24.50
N GLY A 242 -10.96 -15.33 24.47
CA GLY A 242 -10.54 -16.37 23.53
C GLY A 242 -9.90 -15.85 22.24
N THR A 243 -9.86 -14.54 22.02
CA THR A 243 -9.05 -13.93 20.97
C THR A 243 -7.57 -13.89 21.35
N ASN A 244 -6.69 -14.03 20.35
CA ASN A 244 -5.26 -13.82 20.50
C ASN A 244 -4.72 -12.98 19.33
N ASP A 245 -3.49 -12.52 19.50
CA ASP A 245 -2.69 -11.78 18.52
C ASP A 245 -2.34 -12.61 17.29
N TRP A 246 -2.28 -13.92 17.45
CA TRP A 246 -1.96 -14.86 16.39
C TRP A 246 -3.01 -14.92 15.28
N SER A 247 -4.30 -14.81 15.60
CA SER A 247 -5.37 -15.00 14.61
C SER A 247 -6.29 -13.79 14.44
N THR A 248 -5.93 -12.66 15.04
CA THR A 248 -6.74 -11.43 15.02
C THR A 248 -5.88 -10.23 14.66
N SER A 249 -6.29 -9.47 13.63
CA SER A 249 -5.73 -8.15 13.34
C SER A 249 -6.80 -7.08 13.56
N VAL A 250 -6.34 -5.90 13.98
CA VAL A 250 -7.20 -4.76 14.32
C VAL A 250 -6.56 -3.49 13.78
N TRP A 251 -7.39 -2.55 13.34
CA TRP A 251 -7.00 -1.25 12.81
C TRP A 251 -7.97 -0.18 13.32
N ILE A 252 -7.50 1.06 13.41
CA ILE A 252 -8.37 2.23 13.60
C ILE A 252 -8.35 3.02 12.29
N VAL A 253 -9.52 3.21 11.70
CA VAL A 253 -9.71 3.97 10.46
C VAL A 253 -10.32 5.32 10.81
N LEU A 254 -9.70 6.41 10.36
CA LEU A 254 -10.05 7.80 10.67
C LEU A 254 -10.35 8.58 9.37
N PRO A 255 -11.60 8.52 8.86
CA PRO A 255 -11.93 9.05 7.54
C PRO A 255 -11.72 10.57 7.41
N SER A 256 -11.95 11.33 8.48
CA SER A 256 -11.81 12.80 8.46
C SER A 256 -10.40 13.30 8.16
N ILE A 257 -9.40 12.42 8.30
CA ILE A 257 -7.99 12.73 8.04
C ILE A 257 -7.36 11.70 7.10
N ASN A 258 -8.17 10.94 6.37
CA ASN A 258 -7.75 9.85 5.48
C ASN A 258 -6.60 9.00 6.05
N CYS A 259 -6.78 8.46 7.26
CA CYS A 259 -5.71 7.77 7.99
C CYS A 259 -6.14 6.39 8.49
N MET A 260 -5.26 5.40 8.36
CA MET A 260 -5.36 4.10 9.01
C MET A 260 -4.22 3.92 10.03
N VAL A 261 -4.57 3.88 11.31
CA VAL A 261 -3.65 3.60 12.41
C VAL A 261 -3.60 2.11 12.67
N TYR A 262 -2.38 1.56 12.68
CA TYR A 262 -2.12 0.17 13.01
C TYR A 262 -1.97 -0.06 14.52
N MET A 263 -1.97 -1.32 14.93
CA MET A 263 -1.80 -1.73 16.32
C MET A 263 -0.40 -2.27 16.60
N GLU A 264 0.24 -1.81 17.67
CA GLU A 264 1.65 -2.14 17.95
C GLU A 264 1.83 -3.14 19.10
N GLN A 265 0.95 -3.12 20.10
CA GLN A 265 1.15 -3.90 21.30
C GLN A 265 -0.08 -4.70 21.68
N TYR A 266 -0.01 -6.01 21.51
CA TYR A 266 -0.97 -6.93 22.11
C TYR A 266 -0.69 -7.08 23.60
N ILE A 267 -1.74 -6.94 24.39
CA ILE A 267 -1.74 -7.06 25.84
C ILE A 267 -2.76 -8.13 26.24
N THR A 268 -2.74 -8.54 27.51
CA THR A 268 -3.74 -9.49 28.00
C THR A 268 -5.15 -8.92 27.83
N GLY A 269 -5.94 -9.52 26.94
CA GLY A 269 -7.33 -9.14 26.68
C GLY A 269 -7.52 -7.91 25.77
N GLY A 270 -6.47 -7.42 25.11
CA GLY A 270 -6.59 -6.24 24.25
C GLY A 270 -5.39 -5.97 23.37
N VAL A 271 -5.46 -4.88 22.62
CA VAL A 271 -4.39 -4.38 21.77
C VAL A 271 -4.34 -2.85 21.82
N LYS A 272 -3.15 -2.27 21.77
CA LYS A 272 -2.94 -0.82 21.77
C LYS A 272 -2.62 -0.30 20.38
N ALA A 273 -3.18 0.88 20.07
CA ALA A 273 -2.79 1.63 18.89
C ALA A 273 -1.27 1.90 18.89
N GLY A 274 -0.65 1.88 17.71
CA GLY A 274 0.78 2.13 17.56
C GLY A 274 1.21 3.57 17.78
N MET A 275 0.27 4.45 18.10
CA MET A 275 0.52 5.84 18.47
C MET A 275 -0.67 6.44 19.23
N PRO A 276 -0.46 7.55 19.96
CA PRO A 276 -1.55 8.36 20.49
C PRO A 276 -2.44 8.89 19.36
N VAL A 277 -3.75 8.75 19.52
CA VAL A 277 -4.76 9.21 18.56
C VAL A 277 -5.40 10.49 19.10
N ARG A 278 -5.61 11.48 18.21
CA ARG A 278 -6.18 12.78 18.58
C ARG A 278 -7.61 12.62 19.11
N ILE A 279 -7.89 13.23 20.26
CA ILE A 279 -9.21 13.24 20.90
C ILE A 279 -10.21 13.98 20.02
N GLY A 280 -11.43 13.46 19.95
CA GLY A 280 -12.55 14.03 19.19
C GLY A 280 -12.63 13.57 17.74
N LEU A 281 -11.62 12.86 17.21
CA LEU A 281 -11.73 12.25 15.89
C LEU A 281 -12.79 11.15 15.89
N GLN A 282 -13.59 11.12 14.83
CA GLN A 282 -14.53 10.04 14.56
C GLN A 282 -13.87 9.01 13.65
N GLY A 283 -14.17 7.74 13.86
CA GLY A 283 -13.60 6.65 13.08
C GLY A 283 -14.29 5.33 13.32
N THR A 284 -13.67 4.28 12.82
CA THR A 284 -14.14 2.90 12.95
C THR A 284 -12.99 2.02 13.38
N ILE A 285 -13.16 1.27 14.47
CA ILE A 285 -12.29 0.14 14.76
C ILE A 285 -12.71 -1.01 13.84
N VAL A 286 -11.78 -1.45 13.01
CA VAL A 286 -11.96 -2.59 12.12
C VAL A 286 -11.17 -3.76 12.67
N ALA A 287 -11.78 -4.93 12.78
CA ALA A 287 -11.10 -6.14 13.20
C ALA A 287 -11.47 -7.32 12.30
N LEU A 288 -10.49 -8.20 12.08
CA LEU A 288 -10.68 -9.48 11.40
C LEU A 288 -9.99 -10.57 12.20
N ARG A 289 -10.74 -11.63 12.50
CA ARG A 289 -10.27 -12.83 13.18
C ARG A 289 -10.54 -14.05 12.32
N GLU A 290 -9.58 -14.97 12.30
CA GLU A 290 -9.71 -16.30 11.74
C GLU A 290 -9.69 -17.34 12.87
N GLU A 291 -10.58 -18.32 12.78
CA GLU A 291 -10.61 -19.47 13.68
C GLU A 291 -11.15 -20.70 12.94
N ALA A 292 -10.30 -21.72 12.79
CA ALA A 292 -10.66 -23.02 12.19
C ALA A 292 -11.33 -22.92 10.80
N GLY A 293 -10.84 -22.01 9.96
CA GLY A 293 -11.31 -21.73 8.61
C GLY A 293 -12.54 -20.82 8.55
N GLN A 294 -13.03 -20.31 9.69
CA GLN A 294 -14.13 -19.36 9.76
C GLN A 294 -13.61 -17.97 10.08
N TYR A 295 -14.28 -16.95 9.54
CA TYR A 295 -13.92 -15.56 9.78
C TYR A 295 -14.95 -14.87 10.68
N TYR A 296 -14.45 -13.94 11.48
CA TYR A 296 -15.24 -13.06 12.31
C TYR A 296 -14.72 -11.64 12.13
N SER A 297 -15.60 -10.65 12.03
CA SER A 297 -15.19 -9.25 11.91
C SER A 297 -15.94 -8.33 12.85
N SER A 298 -15.35 -7.17 13.11
CA SER A 298 -15.98 -6.06 13.81
C SER A 298 -15.77 -4.77 13.04
N PHE A 299 -16.81 -3.95 12.96
CA PHE A 299 -16.76 -2.56 12.49
C PHE A 299 -17.43 -1.73 13.58
N THR A 300 -16.65 -1.26 14.55
CA THR A 300 -17.16 -0.54 15.71
C THR A 300 -16.93 0.96 15.53
N PRO A 301 -17.98 1.77 15.29
CA PRO A 301 -17.82 3.22 15.21
C PRO A 301 -17.35 3.78 16.55
N ILE A 302 -16.45 4.76 16.50
CA ILE A 302 -15.87 5.40 17.67
C ILE A 302 -15.81 6.92 17.53
N THR A 303 -15.80 7.59 18.68
CA THR A 303 -15.24 8.93 18.83
C THR A 303 -14.12 8.81 19.85
N VAL A 304 -12.92 9.27 19.49
CA VAL A 304 -11.74 9.15 20.36
C VAL A 304 -11.93 10.02 21.60
N THR A 305 -11.82 9.42 22.78
CA THR A 305 -11.94 10.10 24.09
C THR A 305 -10.66 9.95 24.90
N ASP A 306 -10.45 10.82 25.88
CA ASP A 306 -9.31 10.71 26.79
C ASP A 306 -9.31 9.36 27.53
N GLY A 307 -8.17 8.66 27.53
CA GLY A 307 -7.99 7.35 28.15
C GLY A 307 -8.83 6.23 27.52
N MET A 308 -9.18 6.34 26.23
CA MET A 308 -10.14 5.45 25.57
C MET A 308 -9.78 3.96 25.69
N GLN A 309 -10.76 3.19 26.19
CA GLN A 309 -10.78 1.74 26.08
C GLN A 309 -12.08 1.31 25.42
N GLN A 310 -12.00 0.55 24.34
CA GLN A 310 -13.17 0.13 23.57
C GLN A 310 -13.21 -1.39 23.42
N LEU A 311 -14.24 -2.02 23.98
CA LEU A 311 -14.54 -3.42 23.69
C LEU A 311 -15.18 -3.53 22.31
N ILE A 312 -14.65 -4.41 21.48
CA ILE A 312 -15.25 -4.77 20.20
C ILE A 312 -16.03 -6.08 20.31
N ASP A 313 -16.97 -6.26 19.39
CA ASP A 313 -17.73 -7.50 19.25
C ASP A 313 -17.46 -8.11 17.87
N LEU A 314 -17.02 -9.36 17.86
CA LEU A 314 -16.63 -10.09 16.65
C LEU A 314 -17.80 -10.97 16.19
N GLN A 315 -18.34 -10.66 15.03
CA GLN A 315 -19.48 -11.38 14.47
C GLN A 315 -19.05 -12.28 13.30
N PRO A 316 -19.65 -13.47 13.13
CA PRO A 316 -19.36 -14.34 11.98
C PRO A 316 -19.49 -13.58 10.67
N THR A 317 -18.49 -13.72 9.81
CA THR A 317 -18.42 -13.02 8.52
C THR A 317 -17.83 -13.93 7.44
N THR A 318 -18.03 -13.54 6.19
CA THR A 318 -17.28 -14.08 5.05
C THR A 318 -16.30 -13.02 4.56
N LEU A 319 -15.22 -13.42 3.89
CA LEU A 319 -14.27 -12.45 3.31
C LEU A 319 -14.94 -11.50 2.32
N ALA A 320 -15.91 -11.97 1.54
CA ALA A 320 -16.67 -11.11 0.62
C ALA A 320 -17.51 -10.06 1.36
N GLN A 321 -18.15 -10.42 2.47
CA GLN A 321 -18.89 -9.47 3.31
C GLN A 321 -17.95 -8.47 3.99
N TYR A 322 -16.79 -8.94 4.47
CA TYR A 322 -15.77 -8.08 5.05
C TYR A 322 -15.26 -7.05 4.04
N GLN A 323 -14.86 -7.48 2.84
CA GLN A 323 -14.45 -6.59 1.75
C GLN A 323 -15.54 -5.58 1.37
N GLN A 324 -16.81 -6.01 1.31
CA GLN A 324 -17.91 -5.10 1.03
C GLN A 324 -18.08 -4.04 2.12
N GLN A 325 -17.86 -4.38 3.40
CA GLN A 325 -17.91 -3.41 4.50
C GLN A 325 -16.72 -2.46 4.48
N LEU A 326 -15.53 -2.91 4.08
CA LEU A 326 -14.36 -2.04 3.89
C LEU A 326 -14.61 -0.93 2.87
N GLN A 327 -15.42 -1.18 1.84
CA GLN A 327 -15.81 -0.18 0.83
C GLN A 327 -16.71 0.94 1.37
N SER A 328 -17.21 0.82 2.61
CA SER A 328 -18.06 1.81 3.27
C SER A 328 -17.33 2.67 4.30
N LEU A 329 -16.02 2.45 4.48
CA LEU A 329 -15.17 3.20 5.39
C LEU A 329 -14.88 4.63 4.92
#